data_AF-A0A344L8V3-F1
#
_entry.id   AF-A0A344L8V3-F1
#
_cell.length_a   1.000
_cell.length_b   1.000
_cell.length_c   1.000
_cell.angle_alpha   90.00
_cell.angle_beta   90.00
_cell.angle_gamma   90.00
#
_symmetry.space_group_name_H-M   'P 1'
#
loop_
_entity.id
_entity.type
_entity.pdbx_description
1 polymer ?
#
loop_
_entity_poly.entity_id
_entity_poly.type
_entity_poly.pdbx_seq_one_letter_code
_entity_poly.pdbx_strand_id
1 'polypeptide(L)'
;MNQFLGIYLNDQLALGVTWRELAKRAARNNRGSEFEAPLAEVAAAIAADVETFRGIMASLGVRPNPVKVGLAVAGERLGRFKPNGRLTSYSPLSRFMELEVLAMGIDGKKVLWSTLRDGAALGSRLPSVDFDRLLDRAAEQRSLVEPPRLHAAREAFG
;
A
#
# COMPACT_ATOMS: atom_id res chain seq x y z
N MET A 1 -0.77 27.20 -3.23
CA MET A 1 -0.62 25.88 -2.55
C MET A 1 0.81 25.74 -2.03
N ASN A 2 0.99 25.21 -0.82
CA ASN A 2 2.31 25.10 -0.19
C ASN A 2 3.22 24.12 -0.97
N GLN A 3 4.42 24.57 -1.37
CA GLN A 3 5.42 23.77 -2.06
C GLN A 3 5.75 22.47 -1.32
N PHE A 4 5.80 22.51 0.02
CA PHE A 4 6.08 21.34 0.84
C PHE A 4 4.97 20.28 0.76
N LEU A 5 3.70 20.70 0.69
CA LEU A 5 2.59 19.77 0.49
C LEU A 5 2.67 19.09 -0.88
N GLY A 6 3.04 19.84 -1.93
CA GLY A 6 3.23 19.26 -3.27
C GLY A 6 4.34 18.21 -3.31
N ILE A 7 5.47 18.45 -2.63
CA ILE A 7 6.56 17.48 -2.48
C ILE A 7 6.08 16.24 -1.72
N TYR A 8 5.46 16.46 -0.55
CA TYR A 8 4.93 15.39 0.30
C TYR A 8 3.94 14.49 -0.47
N LEU A 9 2.98 15.07 -1.18
CA LEU A 9 1.98 14.31 -1.94
C LEU A 9 2.63 13.45 -3.04
N ASN A 10 3.66 13.97 -3.70
CA ASN A 10 4.39 13.20 -4.71
C ASN A 10 5.18 12.02 -4.12
N ASP A 11 5.83 12.23 -2.97
CA ASP A 11 6.57 11.16 -2.28
C ASP A 11 5.61 10.08 -1.77
N GLN A 12 4.46 10.48 -1.21
CA GLN A 12 3.42 9.56 -0.75
C GLN A 12 2.74 8.80 -1.90
N LEU A 13 2.59 9.43 -3.08
CA LEU A 13 2.06 8.74 -4.26
C LEU A 13 3.01 7.63 -4.71
N ALA A 14 4.32 7.89 -4.68
CA ALA A 14 5.34 6.89 -5.03
C ALA A 14 5.27 5.67 -4.07
N LEU A 15 5.15 5.91 -2.77
CA LEU A 15 4.96 4.86 -1.77
C LEU A 15 3.65 4.09 -2.01
N GLY A 16 2.53 4.80 -2.20
CA GLY A 16 1.22 4.19 -2.46
C GLY A 16 1.20 3.30 -3.71
N VAL A 17 1.86 3.72 -4.80
CA VAL A 17 2.02 2.90 -6.01
C VAL A 17 2.86 1.65 -5.72
N THR A 18 3.92 1.77 -4.92
CA THR A 18 4.77 0.63 -4.52
C THR A 18 3.96 -0.41 -3.74
N TRP A 19 3.17 0.03 -2.76
CA TRP A 19 2.31 -0.85 -1.96
C TRP A 19 1.20 -1.50 -2.80
N ARG A 20 0.63 -0.76 -3.77
CA ARG A 20 -0.35 -1.31 -4.71
C ARG A 20 0.25 -2.44 -5.54
N GLU A 21 1.45 -2.28 -6.07
CA GLU A 21 2.09 -3.33 -6.87
C GLU A 21 2.51 -4.54 -6.02
N LEU A 22 2.95 -4.31 -4.78
CA LEU A 22 3.20 -5.38 -3.81
C LEU A 22 1.92 -6.18 -3.51
N ALA A 23 0.81 -5.50 -3.23
CA ALA A 23 -0.48 -6.15 -2.95
C ALA A 23 -0.97 -6.97 -4.14
N LYS A 24 -0.90 -6.42 -5.36
CA LYS A 24 -1.25 -7.15 -6.60
C LYS A 24 -0.37 -8.39 -6.80
N ARG A 25 0.94 -8.28 -6.53
CA ARG A 25 1.87 -9.40 -6.62
C ARG A 25 1.55 -10.48 -5.57
N ALA A 26 1.32 -10.09 -4.32
CA ALA A 26 0.94 -11.01 -3.25
C ALA A 26 -0.36 -11.75 -3.61
N ALA A 27 -1.39 -11.04 -4.08
CA ALA A 27 -2.63 -11.64 -4.54
C ALA A 27 -2.40 -12.64 -5.69
N ARG A 28 -1.59 -12.27 -6.70
CA ARG A 28 -1.27 -13.14 -7.83
C ARG A 28 -0.52 -14.41 -7.42
N ASN A 29 0.47 -14.29 -6.53
CA ASN A 29 1.31 -15.42 -6.09
C ASN A 29 0.59 -16.38 -5.14
N ASN A 30 -0.56 -15.98 -4.59
CA ASN A 30 -1.37 -16.77 -3.68
C ASN A 30 -2.70 -17.25 -4.30
N ARG A 31 -2.85 -17.20 -5.63
CA ARG A 31 -4.00 -17.80 -6.33
C ARG A 31 -4.06 -19.30 -6.09
N GLY A 32 -5.26 -19.83 -5.89
CA GLY A 32 -5.51 -21.22 -5.55
C GLY A 32 -5.15 -21.60 -4.11
N SER A 33 -4.77 -20.63 -3.26
CA SER A 33 -4.51 -20.84 -1.83
C SER A 33 -5.62 -20.24 -0.97
N GLU A 34 -5.63 -20.60 0.31
CA GLU A 34 -6.55 -20.01 1.31
C GLU A 34 -6.40 -18.49 1.47
N PHE A 35 -5.28 -17.90 1.01
CA PHE A 35 -5.05 -16.45 1.09
C PHE A 35 -5.57 -15.69 -0.13
N GLU A 36 -6.08 -16.35 -1.18
CA GLU A 36 -6.46 -15.70 -2.43
C GLU A 36 -7.50 -14.59 -2.21
N ALA A 37 -8.62 -14.92 -1.57
CA ALA A 37 -9.73 -13.99 -1.36
C ALA A 37 -9.32 -12.74 -0.56
N PRO A 38 -8.75 -12.84 0.67
CA PRO A 38 -8.38 -11.65 1.43
C PRO A 38 -7.32 -10.80 0.73
N LEU A 39 -6.36 -11.41 0.03
CA LEU A 39 -5.32 -10.65 -0.67
C LEU A 39 -5.85 -9.98 -1.95
N ALA A 40 -6.78 -10.60 -2.65
CA ALA A 40 -7.46 -9.97 -3.79
C ALA A 40 -8.27 -8.74 -3.34
N GLU A 41 -9.00 -8.85 -2.23
CA GLU A 41 -9.77 -7.75 -1.65
C GLU A 41 -8.88 -6.58 -1.23
N VAL A 42 -7.80 -6.86 -0.50
CA VAL A 42 -6.82 -5.85 -0.09
C VAL A 42 -6.16 -5.18 -1.28
N ALA A 43 -5.78 -5.95 -2.32
CA ALA A 43 -5.18 -5.39 -3.53
C ALA A 43 -6.13 -4.44 -4.27
N ALA A 44 -7.41 -4.81 -4.38
CA ALA A 44 -8.45 -3.94 -4.97
C ALA A 44 -8.65 -2.67 -4.15
N ALA A 45 -8.72 -2.79 -2.82
CA ALA A 45 -8.94 -1.66 -1.93
C ALA A 45 -7.74 -0.67 -1.95
N ILE A 46 -6.50 -1.17 -1.96
CA ILE A 46 -5.30 -0.33 -2.10
C ILE A 46 -5.24 0.33 -3.48
N ALA A 47 -5.67 -0.36 -4.55
CA ALA A 47 -5.77 0.28 -5.87
C ALA A 47 -6.77 1.44 -5.84
N ALA A 48 -7.93 1.26 -5.21
CA ALA A 48 -8.92 2.33 -5.03
C ALA A 48 -8.36 3.51 -4.20
N ASP A 49 -7.58 3.23 -3.14
CA ASP A 49 -6.90 4.28 -2.35
C ASP A 49 -5.96 5.13 -3.20
N VAL A 50 -5.17 4.50 -4.08
CA VAL A 50 -4.25 5.24 -4.97
C VAL A 50 -5.02 6.14 -5.93
N GLU A 51 -6.15 5.68 -6.47
CA GLU A 51 -6.98 6.51 -7.35
C GLU A 51 -7.67 7.64 -6.59
N THR A 52 -8.17 7.39 -5.37
CA THR A 52 -8.66 8.47 -4.50
C THR A 52 -7.57 9.50 -4.22
N PHE A 53 -6.34 9.05 -3.95
CA PHE A 53 -5.22 9.95 -3.71
C PHE A 53 -4.88 10.83 -4.92
N ARG A 54 -4.91 10.25 -6.13
CA ARG A 54 -4.77 11.01 -7.37
C ARG A 54 -5.87 12.05 -7.55
N GLY A 55 -7.11 11.70 -7.19
CA GLY A 55 -8.24 12.64 -7.15
C GLY A 55 -7.98 13.82 -6.21
N ILE A 56 -7.51 13.56 -4.99
CA ILE A 56 -7.11 14.60 -4.03
C ILE A 56 -6.02 15.50 -4.62
N MET A 57 -4.97 14.92 -5.20
CA MET A 57 -3.90 15.69 -5.86
C MET A 57 -4.45 16.57 -6.99
N ALA A 58 -5.37 16.04 -7.81
CA ALA A 58 -6.00 16.78 -8.89
C ALA A 58 -6.86 17.96 -8.38
N SER A 59 -7.70 17.74 -7.36
CA SER A 59 -8.49 18.81 -6.72
C SER A 59 -7.63 19.92 -6.11
N LEU A 60 -6.40 19.57 -5.72
CA LEU A 60 -5.42 20.53 -5.22
C LEU A 60 -4.62 21.21 -6.33
N GLY A 61 -4.66 20.71 -7.58
CA GLY A 61 -3.84 21.20 -8.69
C GLY A 61 -2.39 20.70 -8.65
N VAL A 62 -2.11 19.63 -7.88
CA VAL A 62 -0.78 18.98 -7.85
C VAL A 62 -0.70 17.95 -8.96
N ARG A 63 0.26 18.13 -9.87
CA ARG A 63 0.56 17.12 -10.90
C ARG A 63 1.47 16.03 -10.33
N PRO A 64 1.16 14.75 -10.54
CA PRO A 64 2.08 13.65 -10.25
C PRO A 64 3.42 13.84 -10.98
N ASN A 65 4.53 13.61 -10.30
CA ASN A 65 5.87 13.63 -10.86
C ASN A 65 6.23 12.22 -11.37
N PRO A 66 6.25 11.97 -12.70
CA PRO A 66 6.49 10.65 -13.26
C PRO A 66 7.91 10.12 -12.97
N VAL A 67 8.89 11.00 -12.78
CA VAL A 67 10.30 10.63 -12.50
C VAL A 67 10.44 9.95 -11.13
N LYS A 68 9.63 10.36 -10.14
CA LYS A 68 9.62 9.75 -8.80
C LYS A 68 8.76 8.48 -8.71
N VAL A 69 7.70 8.36 -9.51
CA VAL A 69 6.83 7.18 -9.53
C VAL A 69 7.56 5.95 -10.10
N GLY A 70 8.52 6.14 -11.01
CA GLY A 70 9.29 5.06 -11.64
C GLY A 70 10.44 4.48 -10.80
N LEU A 71 11.13 5.29 -9.98
CA LEU A 71 12.29 4.83 -9.20
C LEU A 71 11.92 3.89 -8.03
N ALA A 72 10.67 3.97 -7.54
CA ALA A 72 10.18 3.09 -6.47
C ALA A 72 9.71 1.71 -6.98
N VAL A 73 9.45 1.57 -8.29
CA VAL A 73 9.00 0.31 -8.91
C VAL A 73 10.17 -0.62 -9.26
N ALA A 74 11.40 -0.12 -9.47
CA ALA A 74 12.39 -0.85 -10.27
C ALA A 74 13.69 -1.35 -9.60
N GLY A 75 14.07 -0.94 -8.39
CA GLY A 75 15.47 -1.13 -7.93
C GLY A 75 15.82 -2.44 -7.21
N GLU A 76 15.87 -2.43 -5.87
CA GLU A 76 16.69 -3.41 -5.14
C GLU A 76 16.07 -3.98 -3.85
N ARG A 77 14.95 -3.44 -3.33
CA ARG A 77 14.46 -3.86 -2.00
C ARG A 77 13.55 -5.10 -2.01
N LEU A 78 12.67 -5.25 -3.02
CA LEU A 78 11.89 -6.49 -3.19
C LEU A 78 12.70 -7.64 -3.80
N GLY A 79 13.83 -7.35 -4.48
CA GLY A 79 14.74 -8.35 -5.01
C GLY A 79 15.55 -9.08 -3.91
N ARG A 80 15.83 -8.41 -2.78
CA ARG A 80 16.60 -8.96 -1.63
C ARG A 80 15.78 -9.75 -0.61
N PHE A 81 14.44 -9.73 -0.68
CA PHE A 81 13.59 -10.65 0.09
C PHE A 81 13.49 -12.05 -0.57
N LYS A 82 14.40 -12.38 -1.49
CA LYS A 82 14.71 -13.76 -1.88
C LYS A 82 15.69 -14.34 -0.85
N PRO A 83 15.26 -15.19 0.09
CA PRO A 83 16.21 -16.02 0.79
C PRO A 83 16.70 -17.06 -0.22
N ASN A 84 18.01 -17.12 -0.45
CA ASN A 84 18.72 -18.32 -0.92
C ASN A 84 18.91 -18.56 -2.42
N GLY A 85 18.86 -17.54 -3.30
CA GLY A 85 19.42 -17.69 -4.66
C GLY A 85 18.82 -18.80 -5.54
N ARG A 86 17.73 -19.44 -5.12
CA ARG A 86 16.98 -20.44 -5.89
C ARG A 86 15.73 -19.79 -6.46
N LEU A 87 15.78 -19.58 -7.76
CA LEU A 87 14.88 -18.76 -8.56
C LEU A 87 13.55 -19.45 -8.94
N THR A 88 13.03 -20.41 -8.16
CA THR A 88 11.97 -21.30 -8.68
C THR A 88 10.64 -21.36 -7.91
N SER A 89 10.50 -20.88 -6.67
CA SER A 89 9.18 -20.90 -6.00
C SER A 89 8.91 -19.76 -5.00
N TYR A 90 7.63 -19.40 -4.85
CA TYR A 90 7.13 -18.47 -3.83
C TYR A 90 7.13 -19.17 -2.46
N SER A 91 8.21 -18.96 -1.69
CA SER A 91 8.39 -19.62 -0.39
C SER A 91 7.47 -19.05 0.70
N PRO A 92 7.17 -19.82 1.77
CA PRO A 92 6.47 -19.30 2.95
C PRO A 92 7.13 -18.05 3.56
N LEU A 93 8.46 -18.00 3.60
CA LEU A 93 9.19 -16.81 4.08
C LEU A 93 9.00 -15.60 3.15
N SER A 94 8.98 -15.81 1.83
CA SER A 94 8.68 -14.75 0.86
C SER A 94 7.24 -14.23 1.04
N ARG A 95 6.27 -15.12 1.25
CA ARG A 95 4.88 -14.76 1.56
C ARG A 95 4.81 -13.92 2.82
N PHE A 96 5.39 -14.39 3.92
CA PHE A 96 5.40 -13.67 5.19
C PHE A 96 5.98 -12.27 5.05
N MET A 97 7.16 -12.14 4.43
CA MET A 97 7.81 -10.83 4.27
C MET A 97 7.01 -9.87 3.40
N GLU A 98 6.38 -10.35 2.32
CA GLU A 98 5.51 -9.50 1.49
C GLU A 98 4.28 -9.01 2.28
N LEU A 99 3.65 -9.88 3.09
CA LEU A 99 2.50 -9.52 3.92
C LEU A 99 2.88 -8.63 5.11
N GLU A 100 4.07 -8.81 5.67
CA GLU A 100 4.62 -7.95 6.73
C GLU A 100 4.82 -6.51 6.24
N VAL A 101 5.47 -6.36 5.10
CA VAL A 101 5.67 -5.05 4.46
C VAL A 101 4.34 -4.42 4.07
N LEU A 102 3.39 -5.22 3.58
CA LEU A 102 2.05 -4.74 3.25
C LEU A 102 1.31 -4.21 4.47
N ALA A 103 1.36 -4.91 5.61
CA ALA A 103 0.76 -4.47 6.86
C ALA A 103 1.36 -3.13 7.33
N MET A 104 2.69 -2.99 7.31
CA MET A 104 3.37 -1.72 7.62
C MET A 104 2.93 -0.58 6.68
N GLY A 105 2.80 -0.86 5.39
CA GLY A 105 2.32 0.13 4.40
C GLY A 105 0.88 0.58 4.64
N ILE A 106 0.00 -0.33 5.07
CA ILE A 106 -1.39 -0.01 5.43
C ILE A 106 -1.45 0.89 6.66
N ASP A 107 -0.64 0.61 7.69
CA ASP A 107 -0.59 1.46 8.88
C ASP A 107 0.02 2.84 8.56
N GLY A 108 1.04 2.90 7.71
CA GLY A 108 1.56 4.17 7.18
C GLY A 108 0.52 4.98 6.39
N LYS A 109 -0.40 4.31 5.68
CA LYS A 109 -1.51 4.98 4.98
C LYS A 109 -2.54 5.60 5.94
N LYS A 110 -2.80 4.99 7.10
CA LYS A 110 -3.66 5.63 8.13
C LYS A 110 -3.06 6.95 8.59
N VAL A 111 -1.73 6.97 8.81
CA VAL A 111 -1.00 8.18 9.17
C VAL A 111 -1.10 9.23 8.05
N LEU A 112 -0.96 8.82 6.79
CA LEU A 112 -1.18 9.71 5.63
C LEU A 112 -2.58 10.34 5.66
N TRP A 113 -3.65 9.54 5.81
CA TRP A 113 -5.02 10.05 5.81
C TRP A 113 -5.30 11.03 6.94
N SER A 114 -4.87 10.74 8.16
CA SER A 114 -4.99 11.69 9.27
C SER A 114 -4.16 12.96 9.04
N THR A 115 -2.94 12.83 8.50
CA THR A 115 -2.08 13.98 8.18
C THR A 115 -2.73 14.90 7.15
N LEU A 116 -3.38 14.34 6.13
CA LEU A 116 -4.09 15.12 5.13
C LEU A 116 -5.35 15.77 5.68
N ARG A 117 -6.18 14.98 6.39
CA ARG A 117 -7.44 15.46 6.98
C ARG A 117 -7.18 16.61 7.94
N ASP A 118 -6.31 16.40 8.91
CA ASP A 118 -6.14 17.27 10.07
C ASP A 118 -4.93 18.21 9.88
N GLY A 119 -3.76 17.66 9.58
CA GLY A 119 -2.51 18.43 9.49
C GLY A 119 -2.45 19.40 8.30
N ALA A 120 -2.98 19.00 7.14
CA ALA A 120 -3.12 19.85 5.96
C ALA A 120 -4.52 20.53 5.86
N ALA A 121 -5.36 20.32 6.86
CA ALA A 121 -6.75 20.78 6.94
C ALA A 121 -7.58 20.42 5.70
N LEU A 122 -7.31 19.29 5.04
CA LEU A 122 -8.06 18.89 3.85
C LEU A 122 -9.46 18.39 4.18
N GLY A 123 -9.73 17.96 5.41
CA GLY A 123 -11.09 17.57 5.82
C GLY A 123 -12.10 18.72 5.67
N SER A 124 -11.67 19.97 5.91
CA SER A 124 -12.53 21.14 5.70
C SER A 124 -12.39 21.73 4.29
N ARG A 125 -11.21 21.65 3.67
CA ARG A 125 -10.94 22.24 2.35
C ARG A 125 -11.45 21.39 1.18
N LEU A 126 -11.65 20.10 1.38
CA LEU A 126 -12.14 19.14 0.38
C LEU A 126 -13.32 18.33 0.96
N PRO A 127 -14.49 18.95 1.18
CA PRO A 127 -15.62 18.31 1.85
C PRO A 127 -16.22 17.14 1.07
N SER A 128 -15.92 17.00 -0.23
CA SER A 128 -16.31 15.86 -1.05
C SER A 128 -15.46 14.61 -0.80
N VAL A 129 -14.35 14.72 -0.06
CA VAL A 129 -13.46 13.60 0.25
C VAL A 129 -13.79 13.09 1.65
N ASP A 130 -14.31 11.88 1.71
CA ASP A 130 -14.61 11.20 2.98
C ASP A 130 -13.34 10.57 3.57
N PHE A 131 -12.60 11.35 4.36
CA PHE A 131 -11.37 10.89 5.02
C PHE A 131 -11.64 9.84 6.11
N ASP A 132 -12.82 9.85 6.73
CA ASP A 132 -13.17 8.89 7.78
C ASP A 132 -13.38 7.51 7.15
N ARG A 133 -14.11 7.43 6.03
CA ARG A 133 -14.20 6.19 5.26
C ARG A 133 -12.85 5.68 4.78
N LEU A 134 -11.92 6.57 4.41
CA LEU A 134 -10.56 6.18 4.01
C LEU A 134 -9.75 5.59 5.18
N LEU A 135 -9.90 6.13 6.39
CA LEU A 135 -9.31 5.58 7.61
C LEU A 135 -9.91 4.21 7.96
N ASP A 136 -11.24 4.09 7.90
CA ASP A 136 -11.96 2.83 8.12
C ASP A 136 -11.53 1.76 7.12
N ARG A 137 -11.42 2.11 5.84
CA ARG A 137 -10.96 1.20 4.79
C ARG A 137 -9.54 0.71 5.05
N ALA A 138 -8.66 1.57 5.56
CA ALA A 138 -7.32 1.16 5.94
C ALA A 138 -7.32 0.25 7.18
N ALA A 139 -8.26 0.42 8.11
CA ALA A 139 -8.45 -0.51 9.23
C ALA A 139 -8.97 -1.87 8.76
N GLU A 140 -9.98 -1.90 7.87
CA GLU A 140 -10.52 -3.10 7.24
C GLU A 140 -9.41 -3.90 6.53
N GLN A 141 -8.61 -3.24 5.67
CA GLN A 141 -7.47 -3.85 5.00
C GLN A 141 -6.46 -4.45 5.98
N ARG A 142 -6.17 -3.74 7.09
CA ARG A 142 -5.23 -4.23 8.11
C ARG A 142 -5.75 -5.52 8.76
N SER A 143 -7.05 -5.58 9.04
CA SER A 143 -7.74 -6.75 9.58
C SER A 143 -7.79 -7.92 8.59
N LEU A 144 -7.88 -7.64 7.29
CA LEU A 144 -7.86 -8.68 6.24
C LEU A 144 -6.46 -9.27 6.03
N VAL A 145 -5.40 -8.47 6.14
CA VAL A 145 -4.00 -8.92 5.96
C VAL A 145 -3.47 -9.68 7.19
N GLU A 146 -3.96 -9.37 8.39
CA GLU A 146 -3.37 -9.92 9.63
C GLU A 146 -3.44 -11.44 9.72
N PRO A 147 -4.58 -12.11 9.49
CA PRO A 147 -4.63 -13.57 9.60
C PRO A 147 -3.72 -14.28 8.58
N PRO A 148 -3.75 -13.93 7.27
CA PRO A 148 -2.79 -14.47 6.29
C PRO A 148 -1.33 -14.22 6.67
N ARG A 149 -1.00 -13.04 7.22
CA ARG A 149 0.37 -12.69 7.64
C ARG A 149 0.84 -13.59 8.77
N LEU A 150 0.03 -13.76 9.82
CA LEU A 150 0.36 -14.62 10.96
C LEU A 150 0.38 -16.10 10.60
N HIS A 151 -0.45 -16.54 9.64
CA HIS A 151 -0.36 -17.89 9.11
C HIS A 151 0.96 -18.10 8.37
N ALA A 152 1.30 -17.21 7.43
CA ALA A 152 2.55 -17.29 6.67
C ALA A 152 3.79 -17.24 7.59
N ALA A 153 3.73 -16.48 8.69
CA ALA A 153 4.78 -16.45 9.70
C ALA A 153 4.99 -17.83 10.34
N ARG A 154 3.90 -18.51 10.70
CA ARG A 154 3.95 -19.87 11.28
C ARG A 154 4.56 -20.86 10.29
N GLU A 155 4.09 -20.87 9.03
CA GLU A 155 4.67 -21.72 7.98
C GLU A 155 6.17 -21.44 7.74
N ALA A 156 6.60 -20.18 7.89
CA ALA A 156 8.00 -19.79 7.67
C ALA A 156 8.94 -20.15 8.83
N PHE A 157 8.43 -20.21 10.06
CA PHE A 157 9.25 -20.36 11.27
C PHE A 157 9.11 -21.72 11.99
N GLY A 158 8.10 -22.54 11.65
CA GLY A 158 7.88 -23.87 12.24
C GLY A 158 6.70 -23.90 13.19
#